data_AF-A0ABD7GNX2-F1
#
_entry.id   AF-A0ABD7GNX2-F1
#
_cell.length_a   1.000
_cell.length_b   1.000
_cell.length_c   1.000
_cell.angle_alpha   90.00
_cell.angle_beta   90.00
_cell.angle_gamma   90.00
#
_symmetry.space_group_name_H-M   'P 1'
#
loop_
_entity.id
_entity.type
_entity.pdbx_description
1 polymer ?
#
loop_
_entity_poly.entity_id
_entity_poly.type
_entity_poly.pdbx_seq_one_letter_code
_entity_poly.pdbx_strand_id
1 'polypeptide(L)'
;VQIFVVHGFIAEHGMEQNVRDSRISMLYEGTTGVQALDLLGRKVLMTQGEALKGFTKIVHKFCQANEANEAVKEFVAPLAQLNKEWGDLTM
;
A
#
# COMPACT_ATOMS: atom_id res chain seq x y z
N VAL A 1 -13.58 -13.20 -9.58
CA VAL A 1 -15.04 -13.05 -9.83
C VAL A 1 -15.31 -12.23 -11.08
N GLN A 2 -15.03 -10.92 -11.12
CA GLN A 2 -15.47 -10.03 -12.21
C GLN A 2 -15.06 -10.44 -13.64
N ILE A 3 -13.84 -10.93 -13.84
CA ILE A 3 -13.36 -11.40 -15.16
C ILE A 3 -14.23 -12.55 -15.72
N PHE A 4 -14.82 -13.36 -14.83
CA PHE A 4 -15.70 -14.49 -15.19
C PHE A 4 -17.17 -14.06 -15.34
N VAL A 5 -17.48 -12.78 -15.13
CA VAL A 5 -18.85 -12.23 -15.18
C VAL A 5 -19.80 -13.08 -14.31
N VAL A 6 -20.98 -13.47 -14.81
CA VAL A 6 -21.97 -14.26 -14.07
C VAL A 6 -21.43 -15.63 -13.64
N HIS A 7 -20.54 -16.22 -14.45
CA HIS A 7 -19.89 -17.50 -14.09
C HIS A 7 -19.02 -17.35 -12.84
N GLY A 8 -18.53 -16.16 -12.53
CA GLY A 8 -17.78 -15.88 -11.30
C GLY A 8 -18.59 -16.06 -10.01
N PHE A 9 -19.93 -16.14 -10.12
CA PHE A 9 -20.86 -16.36 -9.01
C PHE A 9 -21.38 -17.81 -8.92
N ILE A 10 -21.00 -18.68 -9.86
CA ILE A 10 -21.36 -20.10 -9.81
C ILE A 10 -20.30 -20.83 -8.95
N ALA A 11 -20.75 -21.53 -7.92
CA ALA A 11 -19.87 -22.18 -6.94
C ALA A 11 -18.88 -23.17 -7.57
N GLU A 12 -19.28 -23.91 -8.62
CA GLU A 12 -18.43 -24.87 -9.31
C GLU A 12 -17.18 -24.25 -9.96
N HIS A 13 -17.22 -22.96 -10.30
CA HIS A 13 -16.05 -22.24 -10.83
C HIS A 13 -15.09 -21.75 -9.73
N GLY A 14 -15.46 -21.85 -8.45
CA GLY A 14 -14.60 -21.57 -7.29
C GLY A 14 -14.22 -20.09 -7.07
N MET A 15 -14.55 -19.18 -7.99
CA MET A 15 -14.12 -17.78 -7.89
C MET A 15 -14.75 -17.03 -6.72
N GLU A 16 -15.97 -17.37 -6.32
CA GLU A 16 -16.64 -16.78 -5.16
C GLU A 16 -16.00 -17.22 -3.84
N GLN A 17 -15.54 -18.47 -3.77
CA GLN A 17 -14.84 -19.03 -2.61
C GLN A 17 -13.56 -18.25 -2.31
N ASN A 18 -12.75 -17.91 -3.31
CA ASN A 18 -11.55 -17.10 -3.11
C ASN A 18 -11.85 -15.76 -2.41
N VAL A 19 -12.98 -15.12 -2.73
CA VAL A 19 -13.39 -13.85 -2.11
C VAL A 19 -13.85 -14.07 -0.67
N ARG A 20 -14.59 -15.15 -0.40
CA ARG A 20 -15.00 -15.51 0.96
C ARG A 20 -13.81 -15.86 1.84
N ASP A 21 -12.91 -16.70 1.35
CA ASP A 21 -11.75 -17.16 2.10
C ASP A 21 -10.76 -16.01 2.34
N SER A 22 -10.60 -15.07 1.40
CA SER A 22 -9.79 -13.86 1.60
C SER A 22 -10.40 -12.85 2.57
N ARG A 23 -11.71 -12.92 2.85
CA ARG A 23 -12.39 -11.94 3.71
C ARG A 23 -11.90 -12.00 5.15
N ILE A 24 -11.54 -13.18 5.65
CA ILE A 24 -11.08 -13.36 7.03
C ILE A 24 -9.76 -12.64 7.31
N SER A 25 -8.91 -12.46 6.29
CA SER A 25 -7.60 -11.80 6.40
C SER A 25 -7.67 -10.34 6.84
N MET A 26 -8.83 -9.69 6.72
CA MET A 26 -9.04 -8.30 7.18
C MET A 26 -9.59 -8.21 8.61
N LEU A 27 -9.85 -9.36 9.26
CA LEU A 27 -10.49 -9.43 10.57
C LEU A 27 -9.62 -10.13 11.61
N TYR A 28 -9.04 -11.27 11.24
CA TYR A 28 -8.22 -12.09 12.13
C TYR A 28 -6.82 -11.44 12.32
N GLU A 29 -6.21 -11.62 13.50
CA GLU A 29 -4.94 -10.98 13.92
C GLU A 29 -4.93 -9.44 13.83
N GLY A 30 -6.09 -8.83 14.07
CA GLY A 30 -6.27 -7.39 14.09
C GLY A 30 -6.93 -6.88 12.82
N THR A 31 -8.03 -6.17 13.00
CA THR A 31 -8.80 -5.63 11.87
C THR A 31 -7.99 -4.57 11.12
N THR A 32 -8.30 -4.34 9.84
CA THR A 32 -7.65 -3.30 9.03
C THR A 32 -7.65 -1.93 9.73
N GLY A 33 -8.72 -1.58 10.44
CA GLY A 33 -8.79 -0.33 11.20
C GLY A 33 -7.85 -0.29 12.42
N VAL A 34 -7.75 -1.40 13.16
CA VAL A 34 -6.80 -1.50 14.28
C VAL A 34 -5.36 -1.42 13.79
N GLN A 35 -5.05 -2.08 12.67
CA GLN A 35 -3.72 -2.00 12.04
C GLN A 35 -3.42 -0.58 11.53
N ALA A 36 -4.40 0.13 10.97
CA ALA A 36 -4.23 1.52 10.54
C ALA A 36 -3.95 2.47 11.72
N LEU A 37 -4.65 2.29 12.85
CA LEU A 37 -4.41 3.04 14.07
C LEU A 37 -3.03 2.72 14.68
N ASP A 38 -2.59 1.46 14.63
CA ASP A 38 -1.23 1.08 15.02
C ASP A 38 -0.17 1.80 14.17
N LEU A 39 -0.34 1.73 12.85
CA LEU A 39 0.59 2.34 11.90
C LEU A 39 0.73 3.85 12.17
N LEU A 40 -0.39 4.59 12.13
CA LEU A 40 -0.33 6.04 12.30
C LEU A 40 0.07 6.42 13.73
N GLY A 41 -0.61 5.87 14.73
CA GLY A 41 -0.39 6.25 16.12
C GLY A 41 0.97 5.80 16.65
N ARG A 42 1.23 4.49 16.62
CA ARG A 42 2.40 3.90 17.30
C ARG A 42 3.65 3.85 16.42
N LYS A 43 3.53 3.61 15.11
CA LYS A 43 4.71 3.49 14.23
C LYS A 43 5.18 4.82 13.67
N VAL A 44 4.26 5.74 13.35
CA VAL A 44 4.61 7.05 12.78
C VAL A 44 4.67 8.14 13.86
N LEU A 45 3.56 8.45 14.55
CA LEU A 45 3.49 9.61 15.44
C LEU A 45 4.33 9.45 16.70
N MET A 46 4.29 8.30 17.37
CA MET A 46 5.11 8.05 18.57
C MET A 46 6.62 8.06 18.30
N THR A 47 7.05 7.78 17.08
CA THR A 47 8.47 7.86 16.68
C THR A 47 8.83 9.23 16.10
N GLN A 48 7.92 10.21 16.16
CA GLN A 48 8.09 11.54 15.54
C GLN A 48 8.49 11.44 14.05
N GLY A 49 7.93 10.43 13.36
CA GLY A 49 8.18 10.15 11.96
C GLY A 49 9.54 9.51 11.65
N GLU A 50 10.39 9.18 12.64
CA GLU A 50 11.71 8.59 12.40
C GLU A 50 11.62 7.25 11.66
N ALA A 51 10.69 6.37 12.07
CA ALA A 51 10.51 5.07 11.42
C ALA A 51 10.05 5.22 9.95
N LEU A 52 9.17 6.20 9.68
CA LEU A 52 8.69 6.50 8.33
C LEU A 52 9.80 7.09 7.45
N LYS A 53 10.64 7.98 8.01
CA LYS A 53 11.79 8.58 7.32
C LYS A 53 12.78 7.54 6.79
N GLY A 54 12.93 6.41 7.47
CA GLY A 54 13.76 5.29 7.01
C GLY A 54 13.33 4.79 5.63
N PHE A 55 12.03 4.52 5.46
CA PHE A 55 11.49 4.03 4.19
C PHE A 55 11.43 5.13 3.12
N THR A 56 10.92 6.32 3.44
CA THR A 56 10.79 7.41 2.47
C THR A 56 12.14 7.90 1.93
N LYS A 57 13.21 7.76 2.72
CA LYS A 57 14.59 8.01 2.26
C LYS A 57 15.07 7.00 1.22
N ILE A 58 14.69 5.73 1.34
CA ILE A 58 15.01 4.69 0.34
C ILE A 58 14.33 5.05 -0.98
N VAL A 59 13.03 5.38 -0.93
CA VAL A 59 12.24 5.78 -2.10
C VAL A 59 12.82 7.04 -2.73
N HIS A 60 13.14 8.06 -1.93
CA HIS A 60 13.72 9.31 -2.41
C HIS A 60 15.05 9.08 -3.16
N LYS A 61 15.95 8.26 -2.60
CA LYS A 61 17.21 7.90 -3.26
C LYS A 61 16.99 7.15 -4.56
N PHE A 62 16.01 6.25 -4.60
CA PHE A 62 15.66 5.54 -5.83
C PHE A 62 15.20 6.50 -6.93
N CYS A 63 14.32 7.45 -6.58
CA CYS A 63 13.86 8.46 -7.53
C CYS A 63 15.01 9.34 -8.05
N GLN A 64 15.90 9.80 -7.16
CA GLN A 64 17.08 10.58 -7.55
C GLN A 64 18.01 9.81 -8.50
N ALA A 65 18.28 8.54 -8.21
CA ALA A 65 19.17 7.72 -9.03
C ALA A 65 18.60 7.46 -10.44
N ASN A 66 17.28 7.56 -10.63
CA ASN A 66 16.60 7.26 -11.88
C ASN A 66 15.97 8.50 -12.55
N GLU A 67 16.29 9.70 -12.09
CA GLU A 67 15.68 10.94 -12.60
C GLU A 67 15.95 11.16 -14.11
N ALA A 68 17.14 10.77 -14.57
CA ALA A 68 17.55 10.88 -15.98
C ALA A 68 17.24 9.61 -16.81
N ASN A 69 16.61 8.59 -16.22
CA ASN A 69 16.31 7.34 -16.91
C ASN A 69 14.96 7.43 -17.64
N GLU A 70 15.00 7.74 -18.93
CA GLU A 70 13.80 7.93 -19.76
C GLU A 70 12.88 6.69 -19.80
N ALA A 71 13.39 5.48 -19.59
CA ALA A 71 12.58 4.26 -19.63
C ALA A 71 11.64 4.11 -18.41
N VAL A 72 11.94 4.76 -17.29
CA VAL A 72 11.15 4.65 -16.03
C VAL A 72 10.60 6.00 -15.57
N LYS A 73 10.82 7.06 -16.34
CA LYS A 73 10.45 8.43 -16.02
C LYS A 73 8.96 8.59 -15.70
N GLU A 74 8.10 7.87 -16.42
CA GLU A 74 6.65 7.86 -16.19
C GLU A 74 6.25 7.35 -14.81
N PHE A 75 7.07 6.50 -14.17
CA PHE A 75 6.82 5.93 -12.85
C PHE A 75 7.52 6.72 -11.73
N VAL A 76 8.74 7.20 -12.01
CA VAL A 76 9.56 7.92 -11.02
C VAL A 76 8.94 9.26 -10.65
N ALA A 77 8.37 9.99 -11.61
CA ALA A 77 7.76 11.30 -11.33
C ALA A 77 6.55 11.20 -10.37
N PRO A 78 5.54 10.32 -10.61
CA PRO A 78 4.47 10.09 -9.65
C PRO A 78 4.96 9.56 -8.29
N LEU A 79 5.93 8.64 -8.29
CA LEU A 79 6.46 8.08 -7.06
C LEU A 79 7.14 9.14 -6.18
N ALA A 80 7.91 10.04 -6.78
CA ALA A 80 8.55 11.15 -6.07
C ALA A 80 7.51 12.09 -5.44
N GLN A 81 6.42 12.37 -6.17
CA GLN A 81 5.32 13.19 -5.67
C GLN A 81 4.61 12.54 -4.49
N LEU A 82 4.25 11.25 -4.60
CA LEU A 82 3.61 10.51 -3.51
C LEU A 82 4.53 10.42 -2.29
N ASN A 83 5.83 10.17 -2.48
CA ASN A 83 6.79 10.10 -1.38
C ASN A 83 6.90 11.43 -0.61
N LYS A 84 6.71 12.56 -1.30
CA LYS A 84 6.62 13.88 -0.66
C LYS A 84 5.32 14.04 0.13
N GLU A 85 4.19 13.66 -0.45
CA GLU A 85 2.85 13.74 0.17
C GLU A 85 2.79 12.99 1.51
N TRP A 86 3.47 11.83 1.62
CA TRP A 86 3.58 11.11 2.89
C TRP A 86 4.24 11.93 4.01
N GLY A 87 5.23 12.74 3.68
CA GLY A 87 5.86 13.66 4.63
C GLY A 87 4.90 14.76 5.07
N ASP A 88 4.17 15.34 4.12
CA ASP A 88 3.23 16.44 4.36
C ASP A 88 2.00 16.00 5.18
N LEU A 89 1.58 14.73 5.05
CA LEU A 89 0.43 14.18 5.79
C LEU A 89 0.76 13.76 7.23
N THR A 90 2.05 13.64 7.58
CA THR A 90 2.48 12.99 8.84
C THR A 90 3.36 13.87 9.73
N MET A 91 3.81 15.03 9.25
CA MET A 91 4.56 16.06 10.00
C MET A 91 3.76 17.36 10.09
#